data_AF-A0A537D887-F1
#
_entry.id   AF-A0A537D887-F1
#
_cell.length_a   1.000
_cell.length_b   1.000
_cell.length_c   1.000
_cell.angle_alpha   90.00
_cell.angle_beta   90.00
_cell.angle_gamma   90.00
#
_symmetry.space_group_name_H-M   'P 1'
#
loop_
_entity.id
_entity.type
_entity.pdbx_description
1 polymer ?
#
loop_
_entity_poly.entity_id
_entity_poly.type
_entity_poly.pdbx_seq_one_letter_code
_entity_poly.pdbx_strand_id
1 'polypeptide(L)'
;MPIFPHLTVFGIVALIVAVPIAIFSGLFHMKRTGAFAADASVQTEANPYIYKTIGKEKEVFLPLWILIARGLAKVLERQETMTAEDRKELEEILNKANALLEGQYVGLPKQLGVRSYRVSEGDR
;
A
#
# COMPACT_ATOMS: atom_id res chain seq x y z
N MET A 1 54.74 11.92 25.19
CA MET A 1 54.43 12.62 23.92
C MET A 1 52.97 13.04 23.99
N PRO A 2 52.62 14.34 23.89
CA PRO A 2 51.22 14.76 24.01
C PRO A 2 50.42 14.20 22.82
N ILE A 3 49.40 13.40 23.12
CA ILE A 3 48.59 12.66 22.14
C ILE A 3 47.68 13.60 21.33
N PHE A 4 47.51 14.85 21.77
CA PHE A 4 46.79 15.90 21.02
C PHE A 4 47.47 17.28 21.20
N PRO A 5 48.32 17.71 20.26
CA PRO A 5 49.02 18.99 20.38
C PRO A 5 48.13 20.22 20.12
N HIS A 6 47.00 20.07 19.42
CA HIS A 6 46.07 21.15 19.09
C HIS A 6 44.61 20.71 19.22
N LEU A 7 43.76 21.57 19.80
CA LEU A 7 42.32 21.35 19.97
C LEU A 7 41.61 21.02 18.65
N THR A 8 42.04 21.62 17.54
CA THR A 8 41.49 21.38 16.20
C THR A 8 41.66 19.93 15.76
N VAL A 9 42.83 19.33 16.01
CA VAL A 9 43.11 17.93 15.65
C VAL A 9 42.23 16.99 16.48
N PHE A 10 42.09 17.27 17.77
CA PHE A 10 41.16 16.53 18.64
C PHE A 10 39.72 16.64 18.15
N GLY A 11 39.25 17.84 17.79
CA GLY A 11 37.88 18.06 17.30
C GLY A 11 37.56 17.30 16.01
N ILE A 12 38.49 17.28 15.05
CA ILE A 12 38.32 16.54 13.80
C ILE A 12 38.25 15.04 14.07
N VAL A 13 39.17 14.50 14.87
CA VAL A 13 39.18 13.07 15.21
C VAL A 13 37.92 12.69 16.00
N ALA A 14 37.50 13.53 16.95
CA ALA A 14 36.29 13.33 17.72
C ALA A 14 35.05 13.30 16.83
N LEU A 15 34.93 14.19 15.84
CA LEU A 15 33.82 14.17 14.88
C LEU A 15 33.82 12.90 14.01
N ILE A 16 34.99 12.50 13.50
CA ILE A 16 35.13 11.29 12.68
C ILE A 16 34.73 10.03 13.46
N VAL A 17 34.88 10.00 14.78
CA VAL A 17 34.50 8.87 15.62
C VAL A 17 33.05 8.99 16.12
N ALA A 18 32.65 10.17 16.59
CA ALA A 18 31.33 10.40 17.17
C ALA A 18 30.21 10.29 16.13
N VAL A 19 30.43 10.78 14.89
CA VAL A 19 29.41 10.74 13.83
C VAL A 19 29.05 9.30 13.44
N PRO A 20 30.01 8.41 13.11
CA PRO A 20 29.68 7.01 12.85
C PRO A 20 29.02 6.33 14.04
N ILE A 21 29.52 6.54 15.27
CA ILE A 21 28.92 5.93 16.47
C ILE A 21 27.47 6.36 16.63
N ALA A 22 27.17 7.64 16.43
CA ALA A 22 25.80 8.17 16.49
C ALA A 22 24.90 7.55 15.41
N ILE A 23 25.39 7.44 14.16
CA ILE A 23 24.66 6.79 13.07
C ILE A 23 24.38 5.32 13.40
N PHE A 24 25.39 4.55 13.82
CA PHE A 24 25.23 3.14 14.17
C PHE A 24 24.29 2.95 15.36
N SER A 25 24.40 3.79 16.39
CA SER A 25 23.51 3.76 17.55
C SER A 25 22.06 4.04 17.15
N GLY A 26 21.83 5.05 16.31
CA GLY A 26 20.51 5.37 15.76
C GLY A 26 19.91 4.22 14.94
N LEU A 27 20.71 3.64 14.04
CA LEU A 27 20.28 2.50 13.22
C LEU A 27 19.96 1.25 14.07
N PHE A 28 20.79 0.97 15.09
CA PHE A 28 20.56 -0.15 16.00
C PHE A 28 19.31 0.08 16.86
N HIS A 29 19.11 1.30 17.36
CA HIS A 29 17.93 1.68 18.12
C HIS A 29 16.65 1.52 17.28
N MET A 30 16.67 1.98 16.04
CA MET A 30 15.56 1.86 15.10
C MET A 30 15.23 0.40 14.76
N LYS A 31 16.25 -0.46 14.60
CA LYS A 31 16.08 -1.90 14.37
C LYS A 31 15.52 -2.64 15.60
N ARG A 32 15.92 -2.25 16.82
CA ARG A 32 15.54 -2.95 18.06
C ARG A 32 14.16 -2.54 18.59
N THR A 33 13.72 -1.31 18.35
CA THR A 33 12.48 -0.76 18.94
C THR A 33 11.23 -1.00 18.10
N GLY A 34 11.35 -1.60 16.91
CA GLY A 34 10.23 -1.76 16.00
C GLY A 34 9.65 -0.42 15.50
N ALA A 35 10.27 0.72 15.82
CA ALA A 35 9.83 2.04 15.39
C ALA A 35 9.71 2.12 13.86
N PHE A 36 10.64 1.47 13.15
CA PHE A 36 10.55 1.37 11.69
C PHE A 36 9.34 0.57 11.20
N ALA A 37 8.97 -0.50 11.93
CA ALA A 37 7.81 -1.31 11.58
C ALA A 37 6.50 -0.57 11.90
N ALA A 38 6.46 0.17 13.02
CA ALA A 38 5.32 1.00 13.39
C ALA A 38 5.12 2.17 12.42
N ASP A 39 6.19 2.87 12.03
CA ASP A 39 6.10 3.94 11.03
C ASP A 39 5.70 3.39 9.66
N ALA A 40 6.20 2.21 9.28
CA ALA A 40 5.79 1.54 8.04
C ALA A 40 4.32 1.12 8.06
N SER A 41 3.83 0.55 9.17
CA SER A 41 2.41 0.16 9.29
C SER A 41 1.49 1.38 9.28
N VAL A 42 1.86 2.44 9.98
CA VAL A 42 1.13 3.71 9.97
C VAL A 42 1.13 4.33 8.58
N GLN A 43 2.25 4.32 7.85
CA GLN A 43 2.28 4.81 6.47
C GLN A 43 1.38 3.99 5.54
N THR A 44 1.30 2.66 5.71
CA THR A 44 0.38 1.83 4.92
C THR A 44 -1.09 2.07 5.30
N GLU A 45 -1.42 2.25 6.57
CA GLU A 45 -2.80 2.49 7.03
C GLU A 45 -3.29 3.90 6.72
N ALA A 46 -2.39 4.89 6.77
CA ALA A 46 -2.70 6.29 6.51
C ALA A 46 -2.72 6.63 5.01
N ASN A 47 -2.18 5.77 4.14
CA ASN A 47 -2.12 6.06 2.71
C ASN A 47 -3.47 5.74 2.02
N PRO A 48 -4.23 6.76 1.58
CA PRO A 48 -5.54 6.54 0.97
C PRO A 48 -5.47 5.76 -0.35
N TYR A 49 -4.31 5.75 -1.02
CA TYR A 49 -4.10 5.04 -2.29
C TYR A 49 -4.03 3.52 -2.14
N ILE A 50 -3.93 3.01 -0.92
CA ILE A 50 -4.02 1.56 -0.65
C ILE A 50 -5.44 1.04 -0.89
N TYR A 51 -6.45 1.89 -0.67
CA TYR A 51 -7.86 1.50 -0.71
C TYR A 51 -8.64 2.22 -1.83
N LYS A 52 -8.02 3.14 -2.56
CA LYS A 52 -8.64 3.97 -3.60
C LYS A 52 -7.71 4.16 -4.79
N THR A 53 -8.24 4.04 -6.00
CA THR A 53 -7.49 4.29 -7.25
C THR A 53 -7.53 5.76 -7.67
N ILE A 54 -6.44 6.27 -8.25
CA ILE A 54 -6.31 7.63 -8.80
C ILE A 54 -5.42 7.67 -10.04
N GLY A 55 -5.51 8.75 -10.81
CA GLY A 55 -4.62 9.02 -11.94
C GLY A 55 -4.69 7.95 -13.03
N LYS A 56 -3.53 7.58 -13.60
CA LYS A 56 -3.44 6.60 -14.69
C LYS A 56 -4.06 5.23 -14.36
N GLU A 57 -4.01 4.82 -13.09
CA GLU A 57 -4.60 3.55 -12.65
C GLU A 57 -6.13 3.59 -12.81
N LYS A 58 -6.76 4.71 -12.45
CA LYS A 58 -8.19 4.93 -12.59
C LYS A 58 -8.60 5.14 -14.05
N GLU A 59 -7.86 5.96 -14.79
CA GLU A 59 -8.24 6.41 -16.13
C GLU A 59 -7.94 5.38 -17.23
N VAL A 60 -6.93 4.52 -17.03
CA VAL A 60 -6.42 3.65 -18.08
C VAL A 60 -6.38 2.19 -17.65
N PHE A 61 -5.65 1.86 -16.59
CA PHE A 61 -5.34 0.45 -16.28
C PHE A 61 -6.53 -0.32 -15.72
N LEU A 62 -7.28 0.24 -14.77
CA LEU A 62 -8.44 -0.43 -14.19
C LEU A 62 -9.58 -0.64 -15.21
N PRO A 63 -9.97 0.35 -16.05
CA PRO A 63 -10.90 0.13 -17.15
C PRO A 63 -10.41 -0.93 -18.14
N LEU A 64 -9.12 -0.91 -18.49
CA LEU A 64 -8.53 -1.90 -19.38
C LEU A 64 -8.65 -3.32 -18.81
N TRP A 65 -8.35 -3.53 -17.53
CA TRP A 65 -8.50 -4.83 -16.88
C TRP A 65 -9.96 -5.29 -16.81
N ILE A 66 -10.91 -4.39 -16.54
CA ILE A 66 -12.35 -4.72 -16.59
C ILE A 66 -12.76 -5.20 -17.98
N LEU A 67 -12.27 -4.53 -19.04
CA LEU A 67 -12.56 -4.93 -20.42
C LEU A 67 -11.97 -6.30 -20.76
N ILE A 68 -10.72 -6.56 -20.34
CA ILE A 68 -10.07 -7.86 -20.52
C ILE A 68 -10.86 -8.96 -19.78
N ALA A 69 -11.21 -8.74 -18.51
CA ALA A 69 -11.95 -9.70 -17.70
C ALA A 69 -13.33 -10.03 -18.33
N ARG A 70 -14.09 -9.01 -18.76
CA ARG A 70 -15.36 -9.20 -19.47
C ARG A 70 -15.18 -9.93 -20.82
N GLY A 71 -14.09 -9.64 -21.53
CA GLY A 71 -13.75 -10.31 -22.79
C GLY A 71 -13.49 -11.80 -22.57
N LEU A 72 -12.66 -12.14 -21.58
CA LEU A 72 -12.36 -13.53 -21.20
C LEU A 72 -13.62 -14.26 -20.73
N ALA A 73 -14.47 -13.61 -19.92
CA ALA A 73 -15.72 -14.20 -19.47
C ALA A 73 -16.62 -14.61 -20.65
N LYS A 74 -16.77 -13.73 -21.65
CA LYS A 74 -17.52 -14.06 -22.88
C LYS A 74 -16.94 -15.24 -23.66
N VAL A 75 -15.62 -15.44 -23.63
CA VAL A 75 -14.96 -16.58 -24.27
C VAL A 75 -15.27 -17.86 -23.50
N LEU A 76 -15.12 -17.85 -22.18
CA LEU A 76 -15.40 -19.00 -21.31
C LEU A 76 -16.88 -19.40 -21.35
N GLU A 77 -17.80 -18.43 -21.39
CA GLU A 77 -19.23 -18.69 -21.58
C GLU A 77 -19.51 -19.38 -22.92
N ARG A 78 -18.86 -18.95 -24.01
CA ARG A 78 -19.00 -19.58 -25.34
C ARG A 78 -18.41 -20.99 -25.41
N GLN A 79 -17.40 -21.26 -24.61
CA GLN A 79 -16.76 -22.57 -24.53
C GLN A 79 -17.46 -23.51 -23.53
N GLU A 80 -18.50 -23.04 -22.85
CA GLU A 80 -19.21 -23.78 -21.79
C GLU A 80 -18.28 -24.24 -20.65
N THR A 81 -17.16 -23.53 -20.45
CA THR A 81 -16.15 -23.84 -19.41
C THR A 81 -16.29 -22.96 -18.18
N MET A 82 -17.20 -21.98 -18.20
CA MET A 82 -17.49 -21.11 -17.06
C MET A 82 -18.41 -21.81 -16.06
N THR A 83 -17.93 -22.02 -14.83
CA THR A 83 -18.79 -22.54 -13.76
C THR A 83 -19.64 -21.42 -13.13
N ALA A 84 -20.68 -21.80 -12.38
CA ALA A 84 -21.49 -20.83 -11.64
C ALA A 84 -20.69 -20.11 -10.54
N GLU A 85 -19.71 -20.80 -9.93
CA GLU A 85 -18.83 -20.21 -8.92
C GLU A 85 -17.90 -19.16 -9.55
N ASP A 86 -17.28 -19.49 -10.70
CA ASP A 86 -16.41 -18.55 -11.44
C ASP A 86 -17.17 -17.28 -11.84
N ARG A 87 -18.43 -17.43 -12.29
CA ARG A 87 -19.30 -16.31 -12.64
C ARG A 87 -19.53 -15.41 -11.43
N LYS A 88 -19.86 -16.01 -10.28
CA LYS A 88 -20.15 -15.26 -9.05
C LYS A 88 -18.91 -14.51 -8.56
N GLU A 89 -17.75 -15.17 -8.52
CA GLU A 89 -16.49 -14.54 -8.11
C GLU A 89 -16.13 -13.38 -9.05
N LEU A 90 -16.28 -13.57 -10.35
CA LEU A 90 -16.06 -12.51 -11.34
C LEU A 90 -16.97 -11.31 -11.11
N GLU A 91 -18.26 -11.53 -10.88
CA GLU A 91 -19.24 -10.46 -10.60
C GLU A 91 -18.87 -9.68 -9.33
N GLU A 92 -18.48 -10.36 -8.26
CA GLU A 92 -18.03 -9.73 -7.02
C GLU A 92 -16.79 -8.85 -7.22
N ILE A 93 -15.81 -9.32 -7.99
CA ILE A 93 -14.60 -8.56 -8.29
C ILE A 93 -14.91 -7.37 -9.21
N LEU A 94 -15.73 -7.55 -10.24
CA LEU A 94 -16.14 -6.46 -11.12
C LEU A 94 -16.90 -5.37 -10.37
N ASN A 95 -17.73 -5.73 -9.39
CA ASN A 95 -18.42 -4.76 -8.54
C ASN A 95 -17.43 -3.92 -7.71
N LYS A 96 -16.42 -4.55 -7.11
CA LYS A 96 -15.35 -3.83 -6.38
C LYS A 96 -14.54 -2.93 -7.33
N ALA A 97 -14.23 -3.41 -8.53
CA ALA A 97 -13.51 -2.63 -9.53
C ALA A 97 -14.31 -1.40 -10.01
N ASN A 98 -15.62 -1.53 -10.21
CA ASN A 98 -16.50 -0.40 -10.54
C ASN A 98 -16.58 0.61 -9.38
N ALA A 99 -16.67 0.15 -8.14
CA ALA A 99 -16.62 1.02 -6.97
C ALA A 99 -15.32 1.84 -6.92
N LEU A 100 -14.18 1.23 -7.23
CA LEU A 100 -12.90 1.94 -7.35
C LEU A 100 -12.92 2.99 -8.49
N LEU A 101 -13.51 2.69 -9.64
CA LEU A 101 -13.68 3.67 -10.74
C LEU A 101 -14.57 4.84 -10.33
N GLU A 102 -15.58 4.63 -9.50
CA GLU A 102 -16.39 5.70 -8.92
C GLU A 102 -15.64 6.52 -7.85
N GLY A 103 -14.43 6.10 -7.49
CA GLY A 103 -13.60 6.74 -6.48
C GLY A 103 -13.99 6.36 -5.04
N GLN A 104 -14.74 5.26 -4.88
CA GLN A 104 -15.03 4.66 -3.59
C GLN A 104 -13.79 3.93 -3.04
N TYR A 105 -13.88 3.54 -1.77
CA TYR A 105 -12.85 2.77 -1.10
C TYR A 105 -13.21 1.29 -1.06
N VAL A 106 -12.22 0.41 -1.22
CA VAL A 106 -12.38 -1.04 -1.10
C VAL A 106 -11.45 -1.56 -0.01
N GLY A 107 -11.92 -2.51 0.82
CA GLY A 107 -11.07 -3.18 1.82
C GLY A 107 -10.79 -2.40 3.11
N LEU A 108 -11.52 -1.30 3.37
CA LEU A 108 -11.32 -0.50 4.58
C LEU A 108 -11.49 -1.35 5.86
N PRO A 109 -10.56 -1.30 6.84
CA PRO A 109 -10.88 -1.73 8.19
C PRO A 109 -11.92 -0.77 8.77
N LYS A 110 -12.95 -1.32 9.41
CA LYS A 110 -14.07 -0.62 10.10
C LYS A 110 -13.64 0.55 11.02
N GLN A 111 -12.36 0.67 11.35
CA GLN A 111 -11.79 1.60 12.31
C GLN A 111 -11.49 3.01 11.75
N LEU A 112 -11.45 3.20 10.43
CA LEU A 112 -11.12 4.51 9.83
C LEU A 112 -12.28 5.53 9.87
N GLY A 113 -13.45 5.19 10.41
CA GLY A 113 -14.56 6.14 10.61
C GLY A 113 -15.16 6.73 9.32
N VAL A 114 -14.60 6.40 8.15
CA VAL A 114 -15.16 6.76 6.85
C VAL A 114 -16.31 5.79 6.58
N ARG A 115 -17.53 6.34 6.52
CA ARG A 115 -18.77 5.60 6.25
C ARG A 115 -18.59 4.84 4.93
N SER A 116 -18.29 3.55 4.99
CA SER A 116 -18.37 2.71 3.80
C SER A 116 -19.82 2.78 3.33
N TYR A 117 -20.04 3.23 2.10
CA TYR A 117 -21.34 3.03 1.51
C TYR A 117 -21.48 1.52 1.35
N ARG A 118 -22.49 0.94 2.02
CA ARG A 118 -22.86 -0.45 1.72
C ARG A 118 -23.27 -0.43 0.25
N VAL A 119 -22.54 -1.15 -0.59
CA VAL A 119 -23.12 -1.62 -1.85
C VAL A 119 -24.34 -2.45 -1.42
N SER A 120 -25.51 -1.97 -1.80
CA SER A 120 -26.79 -2.51 -1.37
C SER A 120 -26.91 -3.95 -1.83
N GLU A 121 -26.78 -4.86 -0.87
CA GLU A 121 -27.35 -6.19 -0.97
C GLU A 121 -28.86 -6.00 -0.89
N GLY A 122 -29.53 -6.04 -2.05
CA GLY A 122 -30.98 -5.95 -2.15
C GLY A 122 -31.46 -4.69 -2.87
N ASP A 123 -31.57 -4.79 -4.20
CA ASP A 123 -32.89 -4.62 -4.80
C ASP A 123 -33.13 -5.81 -5.74
N ARG A 124 -34.36 -6.32 -5.71
CA ARG A 124 -34.76 -7.69 -6.06
C ARG A 124 -34.63 -8.06 -7.53
#